data_AF-A0A831XF96-F1
#
_entry.id   AF-A0A831XF96-F1
#
_cell.length_a   1.000
_cell.length_b   1.000
_cell.length_c   1.000
_cell.angle_alpha   90.00
_cell.angle_beta   90.00
_cell.angle_gamma   90.00
#
_symmetry.space_group_name_H-M   'P 1'
#
loop_
_entity.id
_entity.type
_entity.pdbx_description
1 polymer ?
#
loop_
_entity_poly.entity_id
_entity_poly.type
_entity_poly.pdbx_seq_one_letter_code
_entity_poly.pdbx_strand_id
1 'polypeptide(L)' 'MADRILLHGLEFYGYHGVQLAERSLGQRFRVDAELTV' A
#
# COMPACT_ATOMS: atom_id res chain seq x y z
N MET A 1 -22.50 -6.47 -15.49
CA MET A 1 -21.85 -6.38 -14.16
C MET A 1 -20.55 -7.13 -14.30
N ALA A 2 -19.41 -6.46 -14.13
CA ALA A 2 -18.09 -7.10 -14.19
C ALA A 2 -17.71 -7.59 -12.78
N ASP A 3 -17.05 -8.73 -12.72
CA ASP A 3 -16.55 -9.28 -11.47
C ASP A 3 -15.36 -8.43 -10.98
N ARG A 4 -15.28 -8.26 -9.65
CA ARG A 4 -14.18 -7.53 -9.03
C ARG A 4 -13.78 -8.13 -7.70
N ILE A 5 -12.50 -7.96 -7.38
CA ILE A 5 -11.88 -8.33 -6.10
C ILE A 5 -11.44 -7.04 -5.41
N LEU A 6 -11.90 -6.86 -4.17
CA LEU A 6 -11.57 -5.70 -3.36
C LEU A 6 -10.69 -6.11 -2.19
N LEU A 7 -9.56 -5.44 -2.04
CA LEU A 7 -8.60 -5.60 -0.96
C LEU A 7 -8.53 -4.26 -0.22
N HIS A 8 -9.02 -4.23 1.02
CA HIS A 8 -9.08 -3.00 1.81
C HIS A 8 -8.23 -3.07 3.08
N GLY A 9 -7.60 -1.94 3.41
CA GLY A 9 -6.88 -1.76 4.65
C GLY A 9 -5.64 -2.65 4.78
N LEU A 10 -4.96 -2.97 3.68
CA LEU A 10 -3.69 -3.67 3.75
C LEU A 10 -2.63 -2.74 4.34
N GLU A 11 -1.96 -3.17 5.40
CA GLU A 11 -0.90 -2.41 6.04
C GLU A 11 0.46 -3.07 5.82
N PHE A 12 1.41 -2.31 5.28
CA PHE A 12 2.78 -2.76 5.05
C PHE A 12 3.76 -1.82 5.73
N TYR A 13 4.80 -2.36 6.36
CA TYR A 13 5.91 -1.54 6.84
C TYR A 13 6.96 -1.43 5.73
N GLY A 14 7.22 -0.22 5.25
CA GLY A 14 8.09 0.03 4.11
C GLY A 14 9.17 1.07 4.41
N TYR A 15 10.32 0.91 3.77
CA TYR A 15 11.43 1.87 3.79
C TYR A 15 11.47 2.66 2.48
N HIS A 16 10.29 3.13 2.09
CA HIS A 16 10.07 3.88 0.86
C HIS A 16 9.79 5.34 1.22
N GLY A 17 10.31 6.25 0.43
CA GLY A 17 10.18 7.68 0.66
C GLY A 17 11.26 8.45 -0.07
N VAL A 18 10.99 9.73 -0.36
CA VAL A 18 11.90 10.61 -1.08
C VAL A 18 13.00 11.10 -0.14
N GLN A 19 12.67 11.29 1.14
CA GLN A 19 13.63 11.73 2.14
C GLN A 19 14.46 10.56 2.67
N LEU A 20 15.74 10.82 2.96
CA LEU A 20 16.65 9.84 3.57
C LEU A 20 16.09 9.29 4.89
N ALA A 21 15.44 10.13 5.70
CA ALA A 21 14.85 9.73 6.97
C ALA A 21 13.72 8.69 6.79
N GLU A 22 12.90 8.80 5.74
CA GLU A 22 11.83 7.84 5.44
C GLU A 22 12.40 6.47 5.07
N ARG A 23 13.54 6.45 4.37
CA ARG A 23 14.23 5.23 3.96
C ARG A 23 15.00 4.56 5.10
N SER A 24 15.36 5.31 6.14
CA SER A 24 16.06 4.78 7.32
C SER A 24 15.12 4.40 8.46
N LEU A 25 14.12 5.21 8.77
CA LEU A 25 13.15 4.94 9.85
C LEU A 25 12.02 4.02 9.39
N GLY A 26 11.65 4.13 8.11
CA GLY A 26 10.47 3.45 7.56
C GLY A 26 9.16 4.07 8.05
N GLN A 27 8.07 3.66 7.42
CA GLN A 27 6.71 4.05 7.79
C GLN A 27 5.70 2.96 7.42
N ARG A 28 4.49 3.06 7.99
CA ARG A 28 3.36 2.19 7.62
C ARG A 28 2.67 2.76 6.38
N PHE A 29 2.49 1.91 5.38
CA PHE A 29 1.75 2.18 4.16
C PHE A 29 0.42 1.44 4.22
N ARG A 30 -0.67 2.20 4.11
CA ARG A 30 -2.00 1.65 3.94
C ARG A 30 -2.33 1.59 2.46
N VAL A 31 -2.72 0.42 1.98
CA VAL A 31 -3.02 0.14 0.58
C VAL A 31 -4.43 -0.40 0.47
N ASP A 32 -5.18 0.18 -0.45
CA ASP A 32 -6.45 -0.34 -0.93
C ASP A 32 -6.26 -0.70 -2.41
N ALA A 33 -6.75 -1.85 -2.84
CA ALA A 33 -6.64 -2.32 -4.21
C ALA A 33 -7.97 -2.88 -4.72
N GLU A 34 -8.30 -2.55 -5.96
CA GLU A 34 -9.45 -3.09 -6.70
C GLU A 34 -8.92 -3.77 -7.97
N LEU A 35 -9.29 -5.03 -8.17
CA LEU A 35 -8.96 -5.80 -9.36
C LEU A 35 -10.25 -6.12 -10.08
N THR A 36 -10.30 -5.84 -11.38
CA THR A 36 -11.45 -6.11 -12.26
C THR A 36 -11.06 -7.18 -13.29
N VAL A 37 -11.99 -8.08 -13.60
CA VAL A 37 -11.84 -9.11 -14.65
C VAL A 37 -12.26 -8.57 -16.02
#